data_AF-A0A9P7BJ84-F1
#
_entry.id   AF-A0A9P7BJ84-F1
#
_cell.length_a   1.000
_cell.length_b   1.000
_cell.length_c   1.000
_cell.angle_alpha   90.00
_cell.angle_beta   90.00
_cell.angle_gamma   90.00
#
_symmetry.space_group_name_H-M   'P 1'
#
loop_
_entity.id
_entity.type
_entity.pdbx_description
1 polymer ?
#
loop_
_entity_poly.entity_id
_entity_poly.type
_entity_poly.pdbx_seq_one_letter_code
_entity_poly.pdbx_strand_id
1 'polypeptide(L)'
;MKKQVDPDRVKPRGGRVSTVPDFTKQVIGFKVRKDFLLSAKDVQRYLWSLGYKLQYSSTTQLMRSLGLKTLYKKKKPLIKRTNQKKRLEWAKKHRDWTVEDCRGLEQGHILRRNQNQQMGIRWSSNYMET
;
A
#
# COMPACT_ATOMS: atom_id res chain seq x y z
N MET A 1 49.03 26.18 -19.07
CA MET A 1 49.01 25.34 -17.85
C MET A 1 48.02 24.19 -18.07
N LYS A 2 48.47 22.93 -18.08
CA LYS A 2 47.57 21.77 -18.15
C LYS A 2 46.96 21.57 -16.75
N LYS A 3 45.63 21.51 -16.66
CA LYS A 3 44.97 21.17 -15.39
C LYS A 3 45.33 19.72 -15.04
N GLN A 4 46.01 19.54 -13.92
CA GLN A 4 46.23 18.22 -13.33
C GLN A 4 44.86 17.63 -13.00
N VAL A 5 44.49 16.53 -13.67
CA VAL A 5 43.28 15.77 -13.35
C VAL A 5 43.72 14.65 -12.43
N ASP A 6 43.06 14.55 -11.28
CA ASP A 6 43.30 13.50 -10.29
C ASP A 6 43.28 12.11 -10.98
N PRO A 7 44.37 11.31 -10.87
CA PRO A 7 44.51 10.03 -11.55
C PRO A 7 43.46 8.99 -11.13
N ASP A 8 42.90 9.10 -9.91
CA ASP A 8 41.87 8.19 -9.40
C ASP A 8 40.43 8.66 -9.70
N ARG A 9 40.29 9.77 -10.44
CA ARG A 9 38.97 10.31 -10.78
C ARG A 9 38.25 9.42 -11.78
N VAL A 10 37.40 8.54 -11.26
CA VAL A 10 36.43 7.81 -12.07
C VAL A 10 35.47 8.81 -12.72
N LYS A 11 35.55 8.94 -14.05
CA LYS A 11 34.58 9.74 -14.80
C LYS A 11 33.20 9.06 -14.68
N PRO A 12 32.13 9.80 -14.35
CA PRO A 12 30.79 9.23 -14.37
C PRO A 12 30.51 8.70 -15.79
N ARG A 13 29.89 7.52 -15.89
CA ARG A 13 29.51 6.95 -17.19
C ARG A 13 28.69 7.98 -17.96
N GLY A 14 29.11 8.26 -19.19
CA GLY A 14 28.44 9.26 -20.04
C GLY A 14 26.96 8.92 -20.25
N GLY A 15 26.09 9.91 -20.13
CA GLY A 15 24.65 9.73 -20.28
C GLY A 15 23.86 11.03 -20.05
N ARG A 16 22.56 10.99 -20.36
CA ARG A 16 21.65 12.12 -20.11
C ARG A 16 21.44 12.29 -18.61
N VAL A 17 21.71 13.49 -18.10
CA VAL A 17 21.41 13.86 -16.72
C VAL A 17 19.89 13.78 -16.46
N SER A 18 19.52 13.30 -15.29
CA SER A 18 18.12 13.21 -14.88
C SER A 18 17.53 14.62 -14.71
N THR A 19 16.33 14.86 -15.25
CA THR A 19 15.63 16.15 -15.11
C THR A 19 15.37 16.54 -13.65
N VAL A 20 15.18 15.54 -12.78
CA VAL A 20 14.92 15.72 -11.36
C VAL A 20 16.20 15.37 -10.58
N PRO A 21 16.74 16.27 -9.75
CA PRO A 21 17.87 15.99 -8.88
C PRO A 21 17.54 14.89 -7.85
N ASP A 22 18.54 14.11 -7.44
CA ASP A 22 18.33 12.96 -6.55
C ASP A 22 17.73 13.34 -5.19
N PHE A 23 18.07 14.51 -4.64
CA PHE A 23 17.45 15.05 -3.44
C PHE A 23 15.92 15.16 -3.59
N THR A 24 15.45 15.75 -4.68
CA THR A 24 14.01 15.88 -4.96
C THR A 24 13.36 14.51 -5.11
N LYS A 25 14.05 13.53 -5.72
CA LYS A 25 13.55 12.15 -5.81
C LYS A 25 13.39 11.52 -4.42
N GLN A 26 14.33 11.73 -3.50
CA GLN A 26 14.24 11.23 -2.13
C GLN A 26 13.07 11.86 -1.38
N VAL A 27 12.86 13.17 -1.52
CA VAL A 27 11.72 13.88 -0.92
C VAL A 27 10.39 13.33 -1.43
N ILE A 28 10.28 13.07 -2.74
CA ILE A 28 9.09 12.43 -3.33
C ILE A 28 8.89 11.03 -2.76
N GLY A 29 9.96 10.23 -2.69
CA GLY A 29 9.91 8.89 -2.10
C GLY A 29 9.43 8.90 -0.65
N PHE A 30 9.90 9.86 0.16
CA PHE A 30 9.42 10.07 1.53
C PHE A 30 7.94 10.45 1.57
N LYS A 31 7.51 11.42 0.76
CA LYS A 31 6.13 11.90 0.72
C LYS A 31 5.14 10.80 0.30
N VAL A 32 5.51 9.98 -0.69
CA VAL A 32 4.68 8.85 -1.12
C VAL A 32 4.59 7.80 -0.02
N ARG A 33 5.71 7.46 0.65
CA ARG A 33 5.72 6.48 1.75
C ARG A 33 4.93 6.93 2.98
N LYS A 34 4.86 8.23 3.23
CA LYS A 34 4.04 8.83 4.30
C LYS A 34 2.59 9.10 3.88
N ASP A 35 2.16 8.59 2.72
CA ASP A 35 0.82 8.78 2.15
C ASP A 35 0.42 10.25 1.90
N PHE A 36 1.38 11.19 1.83
CA PHE A 36 1.11 12.58 1.44
C PHE A 36 0.86 12.74 -0.07
N LEU A 37 1.44 11.86 -0.89
CA LEU A 37 1.23 11.79 -2.33
C LEU A 37 0.75 10.37 -2.67
N LEU A 38 -0.51 10.24 -3.06
CA LEU A 38 -1.17 8.94 -3.21
C LEU A 38 -1.02 8.38 -4.63
N SER A 39 -1.02 9.26 -5.63
CA SER A 39 -1.01 8.91 -7.04
C SER A 39 0.16 9.52 -7.80
N ALA A 40 0.52 8.91 -8.93
CA ALA A 40 1.49 9.47 -9.87
C ALA A 40 1.05 10.86 -10.39
N LYS A 41 -0.26 11.11 -10.51
CA LYS A 41 -0.79 12.45 -10.84
C LYS A 41 -0.51 13.46 -9.73
N ASP A 42 -0.55 13.05 -8.46
CA ASP A 42 -0.26 13.94 -7.33
C ASP A 42 1.22 14.29 -7.31
N VAL A 43 2.09 13.30 -7.57
CA VAL A 43 3.52 13.50 -7.73
C VAL A 43 3.81 14.46 -8.89
N GLN A 44 3.11 14.31 -10.02
CA GLN A 44 3.26 15.20 -11.17
C GLN A 44 2.87 16.63 -10.84
N ARG A 45 1.72 16.84 -10.17
CA ARG A 45 1.27 18.17 -9.73
C ARG A 45 2.25 18.81 -8.75
N TYR A 46 2.80 18.02 -7.83
CA TYR A 46 3.84 18.47 -6.90
C TYR A 46 5.13 18.87 -7.62
N LEU A 47 5.54 18.12 -8.64
CA LEU A 47 6.67 18.47 -9.48
C LEU A 47 6.42 19.75 -10.29
N TRP A 48 5.20 19.95 -10.79
CA TRP A 48 4.81 21.22 -11.43
C TRP A 48 4.86 22.40 -10.48
N SER A 49 4.41 22.24 -9.23
CA SER A 49 4.49 23.32 -8.23
C SER A 49 5.91 23.69 -7.86
N LEU A 50 6.86 22.76 -8.01
CA LEU A 50 8.30 23.00 -7.85
C LEU A 50 8.97 23.58 -9.12
N GLY A 51 8.23 23.74 -10.23
CA GLY A 51 8.73 24.28 -11.49
C GLY A 51 9.22 23.25 -12.50
N TYR A 52 9.13 21.94 -12.21
CA TYR A 52 9.56 20.90 -13.15
C TYR A 52 8.46 20.57 -14.16
N LYS A 53 8.67 20.87 -15.45
CA LYS A 53 7.73 20.51 -16.53
C LYS A 53 7.90 19.04 -16.94
N LEU A 54 7.27 18.12 -16.21
CA LEU A 54 7.30 16.68 -16.48
C LEU A 54 5.97 16.18 -17.05
N GLN A 55 6.07 15.28 -18.04
CA GLN A 55 4.93 14.48 -18.50
C GLN A 55 4.62 13.35 -17.52
N TYR A 56 3.41 12.81 -17.64
CA TYR A 56 2.92 11.71 -16.79
C TYR A 56 3.77 10.44 -16.93
N SER A 57 4.21 10.11 -18.15
CA SER A 57 5.09 8.98 -18.44
C SER A 57 6.43 9.11 -17.72
N SER A 58 7.07 10.29 -17.79
CA SER A 58 8.32 10.59 -17.09
C SER A 58 8.17 10.49 -15.57
N THR A 59 7.04 10.95 -15.04
CA THR A 59 6.71 10.86 -13.61
C THR A 59 6.55 9.41 -13.17
N THR A 60 5.87 8.60 -13.99
CA THR A 60 5.70 7.16 -13.72
C THR A 60 7.04 6.43 -13.75
N GLN A 61 7.92 6.76 -14.70
CA GLN A 61 9.27 6.19 -14.76
C GLN A 61 10.12 6.58 -13.55
N LEU A 62 10.00 7.83 -13.09
CA LEU A 62 10.64 8.30 -11.86
C LEU A 62 10.15 7.52 -10.63
N MET A 63 8.85 7.27 -10.51
CA MET A 63 8.32 6.50 -9.39
C MET A 63 8.80 5.04 -9.43
N ARG A 64 8.88 4.44 -10.62
CA ARG A 64 9.45 3.09 -10.79
C ARG A 64 10.92 3.02 -10.39
N SER A 65 11.73 4.02 -10.76
CA SER A 65 13.15 4.05 -10.37
C SER A 65 13.35 4.21 -8.86
N LEU A 66 12.39 4.81 -8.17
CA LEU A 66 12.34 4.89 -6.70
C LEU A 66 11.85 3.59 -6.02
N GLY A 67 11.56 2.53 -6.78
CA GLY A 67 11.02 1.28 -6.24
C GLY A 67 9.58 1.40 -5.73
N LEU A 68 8.89 2.50 -6.03
CA LEU A 68 7.51 2.72 -5.62
C LEU A 68 6.58 1.95 -6.57
N LYS A 69 6.24 0.72 -6.19
CA LYS A 69 5.22 -0.05 -6.88
C LYS A 69 3.85 0.56 -6.54
N THR A 70 3.08 0.94 -7.54
CA THR A 70 1.67 1.32 -7.39
C THR A 70 0.87 0.08 -6.99
N LEU A 71 0.82 -0.21 -5.69
CA LEU A 71 -0.07 -1.23 -5.15
C LEU A 71 -1.45 -0.60 -5.00
N TYR A 72 -2.42 -1.03 -5.81
CA TYR A 72 -3.82 -0.77 -5.50
C TYR A 72 -4.10 -1.33 -4.11
N LYS A 73 -4.39 -0.45 -3.14
CA LYS A 73 -4.73 -0.88 -1.78
C LYS A 73 -5.97 -1.79 -1.89
N LYS A 74 -5.87 -3.05 -1.45
CA LYS A 74 -7.02 -3.97 -1.40
C LYS A 74 -8.15 -3.30 -0.62
N LYS A 75 -9.37 -3.28 -1.18
CA LYS A 75 -10.55 -2.69 -0.53
C LYS A 75 -10.80 -3.41 0.80
N LYS A 76 -10.48 -2.76 1.91
CA LYS A 76 -10.87 -3.24 3.24
C LYS A 76 -12.32 -2.82 3.48
N PRO A 77 -13.21 -3.72 3.94
CA PRO A 77 -14.55 -3.31 4.34
C PRO A 77 -14.45 -2.32 5.51
N LEU A 78 -15.30 -1.31 5.51
CA LEU A 78 -15.38 -0.34 6.60
C LEU A 78 -15.97 -1.06 7.83
N ILE A 79 -15.17 -1.24 8.88
CA ILE A 79 -15.61 -1.87 10.12
C ILE A 79 -16.01 -0.76 11.10
N LYS A 80 -17.30 -0.73 11.48
CA LYS A 80 -17.81 0.17 12.52
C LYS A 80 -17.08 -0.06 13.85
N ARG A 81 -16.92 0.99 14.66
CA ARG A 81 -16.25 0.91 15.98
C ARG A 81 -16.87 -0.16 16.89
N THR A 82 -18.19 -0.34 16.85
CA THR A 82 -18.89 -1.39 17.59
C THR A 82 -18.40 -2.79 17.20
N ASN A 83 -18.33 -3.05 15.89
CA ASN A 83 -17.84 -4.33 15.36
C ASN A 83 -16.35 -4.55 15.66
N GLN A 84 -15.54 -3.48 15.73
CA GLN A 84 -14.14 -3.58 16.15
C GLN A 84 -14.02 -4.04 17.61
N LYS A 85 -14.82 -3.46 18.52
CA LYS A 85 -14.85 -3.87 19.94
C LYS A 85 -15.22 -5.34 20.11
N LYS A 86 -16.31 -5.76 19.45
CA LYS A 86 -16.79 -7.14 19.54
C LYS A 86 -15.77 -8.15 18.99
N ARG A 87 -15.12 -7.82 17.87
CA ARG A 87 -14.01 -8.61 17.33
C ARG A 87 -12.84 -8.70 18.31
N LEU A 88 -12.50 -7.59 18.97
CA LEU A 88 -11.42 -7.54 19.94
C LEU A 88 -11.75 -8.36 21.20
N GLU A 89 -12.96 -8.24 21.73
CA GLU A 89 -13.43 -9.01 22.88
C GLU A 89 -13.44 -10.51 22.57
N TRP A 90 -13.97 -10.88 21.40
CA TRP A 90 -13.96 -12.25 20.94
C TRP A 90 -12.54 -12.80 20.78
N ALA A 91 -11.61 -12.02 20.20
CA ALA A 91 -10.21 -12.44 20.06
C ALA A 91 -9.49 -12.57 21.41
N LYS A 92 -9.80 -11.70 22.38
CA LYS A 92 -9.25 -11.79 23.74
C LYS A 92 -9.78 -13.02 24.48
N LYS A 93 -11.06 -13.33 24.32
CA LYS A 93 -11.70 -14.52 24.92
C LYS A 93 -11.11 -15.83 24.39
N HIS A 94 -10.70 -15.83 23.13
CA HIS A 94 -10.19 -17.00 22.43
C HIS A 94 -8.69 -16.87 22.10
N ARG A 95 -7.93 -16.27 23.02
CA ARG A 95 -6.50 -16.01 22.84
C ARG A 95 -5.67 -17.30 22.73
N ASP A 96 -6.09 -18.34 23.45
CA ASP A 96 -5.33 -19.58 23.61
C ASP A 96 -5.81 -20.70 22.66
N TRP A 97 -6.57 -20.34 21.61
CA TRP A 97 -7.07 -21.34 20.67
C TRP A 97 -5.98 -22.00 19.84
N THR A 98 -6.14 -23.30 19.65
CA THR A 98 -5.28 -24.11 18.81
C THR A 98 -5.78 -24.14 17.37
N VAL A 99 -4.96 -24.72 16.49
CA VAL A 99 -5.28 -24.85 15.05
C VAL A 99 -6.52 -25.75 14.85
N GLU A 100 -6.73 -26.71 15.75
CA GLU A 100 -7.86 -27.64 15.78
C GLU A 100 -9.16 -26.92 16.13
N ASP A 101 -9.14 -26.03 17.14
CA ASP A 101 -10.30 -25.20 17.53
C ASP A 101 -10.74 -24.30 16.36
N CYS A 102 -9.76 -23.74 15.64
CA CYS A 102 -10.00 -22.91 14.46
C CYS A 102 -10.62 -23.70 13.31
N ARG A 103 -10.12 -24.92 13.06
CA ARG A 103 -10.63 -25.81 12.01
C ARG A 103 -12.07 -26.24 12.28
N GLY A 104 -12.44 -26.49 13.53
CA GLY A 104 -13.82 -26.82 13.92
C GLY A 104 -14.82 -25.69 13.63
N LEU A 105 -14.43 -24.44 13.87
CA LEU A 105 -15.27 -23.27 13.58
C LEU A 105 -15.44 -23.02 12.08
N GLU A 106 -14.38 -23.21 11.29
CA GLU A 106 -14.48 -23.09 9.84
C GLU A 106 -15.45 -24.13 9.27
N GLN A 107 -15.39 -25.37 9.75
CA GLN A 107 -16.32 -26.43 9.37
C GLN A 107 -17.77 -26.07 9.77
N GLY A 108 -18.00 -25.62 11.00
CA GLY A 108 -19.33 -25.18 11.45
C GLY A 108 -19.87 -23.99 10.65
N HIS A 109 -19.02 -23.00 10.34
CA HIS A 109 -19.39 -21.82 9.57
C HIS A 109 -19.66 -22.14 8.09
N ILE A 110 -18.99 -23.14 7.51
CA ILE A 110 -19.24 -23.67 6.15
C ILE A 110 -20.57 -24.43 6.13
N LEU A 111 -20.80 -25.33 7.08
CA LEU A 111 -22.04 -26.12 7.19
C LEU A 111 -23.28 -25.22 7.33
N ARG A 112 -23.20 -24.18 8.17
CA ARG A 112 -24.26 -23.19 8.34
C ARG A 112 -24.49 -22.33 7.10
N ARG A 113 -23.42 -22.02 6.33
CA ARG A 113 -23.53 -21.30 5.04
C ARG A 113 -24.28 -22.15 4.01
N ASN A 114 -23.99 -23.45 3.97
CA ASN A 114 -24.61 -24.40 3.04
C ASN A 114 -26.08 -24.68 3.38
N GLN A 115 -26.43 -24.81 4.67
CA GLN A 115 -27.83 -24.94 5.11
C GLN A 115 -28.67 -23.70 4.76
N ASN A 116 -28.13 -22.48 4.96
CA ASN A 116 -28.86 -21.25 4.62
C ASN A 116 -29.11 -21.10 3.11
N GLN A 117 -28.22 -21.63 2.28
CA GLN A 117 -28.42 -21.70 0.82
C GLN A 117 -29.53 -22.70 0.44
N GLN A 118 -29.56 -23.88 1.09
CA GLN A 118 -30.62 -24.88 0.92
C GLN A 118 -32.01 -24.33 1.29
N MET A 119 -32.08 -23.48 2.32
CA MET A 119 -33.32 -22.92 2.87
C MET A 119 -33.75 -21.59 2.21
N GLY A 120 -33.01 -21.10 1.20
CA GLY A 120 -33.35 -19.87 0.47
C GLY A 120 -33.31 -18.57 1.31
N ILE A 121 -32.66 -18.58 2.48
CA ILE A 121 -32.67 -17.45 3.41
C ILE A 121 -31.66 -16.38 2.93
N ARG A 122 -32.17 -15.19 2.55
CA ARG A 122 -31.32 -14.03 2.23
C ARG A 122 -30.82 -13.38 3.52
N TRP A 123 -29.50 -13.24 3.65
CA TRP A 123 -28.82 -12.74 4.85
C TRP A 123 -29.40 -11.42 5.40
N SER A 124 -29.84 -11.42 6.66
CA SER A 124 -29.78 -10.24 7.52
C SER A 124 -28.50 -10.33 8.36
N SER A 125 -27.64 -9.32 8.27
CA SER A 125 -26.33 -9.29 8.95
C SER A 125 -26.52 -8.96 10.44
N ASN A 126 -26.97 -9.92 11.23
CA ASN A 126 -27.08 -9.81 12.69
C ASN A 126 -26.25 -10.90 13.37
N TYR A 127 -24.93 -10.94 13.18
CA TYR A 127 -24.05 -11.73 14.07
C TYR A 127 -22.69 -11.06 14.23
N MET A 128 -22.68 -10.03 15.08
CA MET A 128 -21.76 -9.91 16.21
C MET A 128 -22.57 -9.18 17.28
N GLU A 129 -23.48 -9.86 17.98
CA GLU A 129 -24.14 -9.41 19.22
C GLU A 129 -24.26 -10.62 20.14
N THR A 130 -23.11 -11.07 20.63
CA THR A 130 -22.89 -11.73 21.92
C THR A 130 -21.40 -11.77 22.20
#